data_AF-A0A1F6UWS8-F1
#
_entry.id   AF-A0A1F6UWS8-F1
#
_cell.length_a   1.000
_cell.length_b   1.000
_cell.length_c   1.000
_cell.angle_alpha   90.00
_cell.angle_beta   90.00
_cell.angle_gamma   90.00
#
_symmetry.space_group_name_H-M   'P 1'
#
loop_
_entity.id
_entity.type
_entity.pdbx_description
1 polymer ?
#
loop_
_entity_poly.entity_id
_entity_poly.type
_entity_poly.pdbx_seq_one_letter_code
_entity_poly.pdbx_strand_id
1 'polypeptide(L)' 'MNLRILIVALLFAVFSGCAGLERVQPWQRGELARKAMRPDAYPNDAFLDEHVYFSKESATGGQGIGGGGCGCN' A
#
# COMPACT_ATOMS: atom_id res chain seq x y z
N MET A 1 15.59 25.29 -34.64
CA MET A 1 15.28 24.74 -33.29
C MET A 1 16.54 24.07 -32.77
N ASN A 2 17.09 24.50 -31.63
CA ASN A 2 18.44 24.10 -31.21
C ASN A 2 18.47 22.64 -30.70
N LEU A 3 19.46 21.84 -31.10
CA LEU A 3 19.60 20.42 -30.74
C LEU A 3 19.54 20.17 -29.22
N ARG A 4 20.08 21.10 -28.42
CA ARG A 4 20.02 21.05 -26.96
C ARG A 4 18.60 21.09 -26.40
N ILE A 5 17.72 21.89 -27.03
CA ILE A 5 16.32 22.02 -26.61
C ILE A 5 15.57 20.70 -26.88
N LEU A 6 15.86 20.04 -28.01
CA LEU A 6 15.28 18.75 -28.37
C LEU A 6 15.67 17.65 -27.38
N ILE A 7 16.94 17.62 -26.96
CA ILE A 7 17.44 16.64 -25.98
C ILE A 7 16.75 16.81 -24.63
N VAL A 8 16.60 18.05 -24.16
CA VAL A 8 15.92 18.33 -22.89
C VAL A 8 14.45 17.96 -22.94
N ALA A 9 13.74 18.30 -24.03
CA ALA A 9 12.34 17.92 -24.21
C ALA A 9 12.15 16.40 -24.23
N LEU A 10 13.06 15.66 -24.88
CA LEU A 10 13.03 14.20 -24.92
C LEU A 10 13.23 13.59 -23.52
N LEU A 11 14.15 14.13 -22.72
CA LEU A 11 14.36 13.66 -21.34
C LEU A 11 13.10 13.84 -20.48
N PHE A 12 12.46 15.01 -20.54
CA PHE A 12 11.21 15.25 -19.81
C PHE A 12 10.07 14.31 -20.24
N ALA A 13 9.98 13.97 -21.52
CA ALA A 13 8.98 13.02 -22.01
C ALA A 13 9.17 11.62 -21.39
N VAL A 14 10.43 11.15 -21.29
CA VAL A 14 10.75 9.82 -20.73
C VAL A 14 10.47 9.74 -19.22
N PHE A 15 10.62 10.85 -18.48
CA PHE A 15 10.37 10.89 -17.04
C PHE A 15 8.92 11.21 -16.63
N SER A 16 8.00 11.43 -17.59
CA SER A 16 6.60 11.81 -17.30
C SER A 16 5.68 10.65 -16.88
N GLY A 17 6.20 9.41 -16.83
CA GLY A 17 5.39 8.18 -16.83
C GLY A 17 4.35 8.02 -15.71
N CYS A 18 4.51 8.68 -14.56
CA CYS A 18 3.56 8.57 -13.45
C CYS A 18 2.52 9.71 -13.38
N ALA A 19 2.61 10.72 -14.25
CA ALA A 19 1.76 11.92 -14.16
C ALA A 19 0.29 11.67 -14.55
N GLY A 20 0.01 10.60 -15.30
CA GLY A 20 -1.32 10.24 -15.79
C GLY A 20 -1.99 9.05 -15.08
N LEU A 21 -1.41 8.55 -13.99
CA LEU A 21 -1.98 7.41 -13.26
C LEU A 21 -3.27 7.84 -12.54
N GLU A 22 -4.37 7.14 -12.81
CA GLU A 22 -5.62 7.36 -12.11
C GLU A 22 -5.49 6.95 -10.64
N ARG A 23 -5.91 7.84 -9.73
CA ARG A 23 -5.86 7.55 -8.29
C ARG A 23 -6.92 6.53 -7.93
N VAL A 24 -6.48 5.40 -7.39
CA VAL A 24 -7.36 4.38 -6.82
C VAL A 24 -8.12 4.95 -5.63
N GLN A 25 -9.44 4.85 -5.67
CA GLN A 25 -10.34 5.32 -4.64
C GLN A 25 -10.37 4.33 -3.45
N PRO A 26 -10.58 4.80 -2.20
CA PRO A 26 -10.48 3.95 -1.01
C PRO A 26 -11.37 2.69 -1.02
N TRP A 27 -12.54 2.74 -1.65
CA TRP A 27 -13.49 1.63 -1.78
C TRP A 27 -13.11 0.60 -2.85
N GLN A 28 -12.33 0.99 -3.86
CA GLN A 28 -11.83 0.07 -4.89
C GLN A 28 -10.83 -0.95 -4.31
N ARG A 29 -10.33 -0.74 -3.08
CA ARG A 29 -9.50 -1.71 -2.37
C ARG A 29 -10.18 -3.07 -2.22
N GLY A 30 -11.51 -3.12 -2.07
CA GLY A 30 -12.24 -4.39 -1.94
C GLY A 30 -12.17 -5.28 -3.19
N GLU A 31 -11.96 -4.68 -4.37
CA GLU A 31 -11.89 -5.39 -5.65
C GLU A 31 -10.45 -5.55 -6.16
N LEU A 32 -9.61 -4.54 -5.96
CA LEU A 32 -8.25 -4.50 -6.48
C LEU A 32 -7.22 -5.18 -5.56
N ALA A 33 -7.48 -5.23 -4.25
CA ALA A 33 -6.56 -5.85 -3.30
C ALA A 33 -6.70 -7.37 -3.29
N ARG A 34 -5.58 -8.07 -3.49
CA ARG A 34 -5.52 -9.53 -3.34
C ARG A 34 -5.39 -9.88 -1.86
N LYS A 35 -5.79 -11.11 -1.48
CA LYS A 35 -5.61 -11.62 -0.11
C LYS A 35 -4.16 -11.51 0.40
N ALA A 36 -3.18 -11.72 -0.48
CA ALA A 36 -1.75 -11.61 -0.15
C ALA A 36 -1.26 -10.16 0.09
N MET A 37 -2.04 -9.14 -0.29
CA MET A 37 -1.73 -7.73 -0.04
C MET A 37 -2.26 -7.24 1.32
N ARG A 38 -2.90 -8.13 2.08
CA ARG A 38 -3.36 -7.81 3.44
C ARG A 38 -2.16 -7.61 4.37
N PRO A 39 -2.22 -6.67 5.32
CA PRO A 39 -1.21 -6.53 6.37
C PRO A 39 -1.00 -7.83 7.17
N ASP A 40 -2.06 -8.61 7.33
CA ASP A 40 -2.14 -9.87 8.06
C ASP A 40 -2.35 -11.07 7.11
N ALA A 41 -1.63 -11.09 5.98
CA ALA A 41 -1.78 -12.16 4.97
C ALA A 41 -1.58 -13.58 5.53
N TYR A 42 -0.77 -13.70 6.60
CA TYR A 42 -0.55 -14.93 7.37
C TYR A 42 -1.10 -14.76 8.78
N PRO A 43 -2.35 -15.21 9.05
CA PRO A 43 -3.04 -14.90 10.30
C PRO A 43 -2.38 -15.52 11.54
N ASN A 44 -1.73 -16.68 11.40
CA ASN A 44 -1.03 -17.32 12.51
C ASN A 44 0.23 -16.53 12.91
N ASP A 45 0.99 -16.04 11.92
CA ASP A 45 2.19 -15.26 12.16
C ASP A 45 1.82 -13.92 12.80
N ALA A 46 0.80 -13.25 12.25
CA ALA A 46 0.28 -12.00 12.81
C ALA A 46 -0.20 -12.16 14.25
N PHE A 47 -0.91 -13.25 14.56
CA PHE A 47 -1.35 -13.56 15.93
C PHE A 47 -0.18 -13.76 16.88
N LEU A 48 0.84 -14.52 16.46
CA LEU A 48 2.02 -14.80 17.27
C LEU A 48 2.82 -13.52 17.55
N ASP A 49 3.02 -12.69 16.53
CA ASP A 49 3.71 -11.41 16.65
C ASP A 49 2.97 -10.48 17.62
N GLU A 50 1.65 -10.39 17.51
CA GLU A 50 0.81 -9.59 18.39
C GLU A 50 0.85 -10.11 19.84
N HIS A 51 0.77 -11.44 20.04
CA HIS A 51 0.89 -12.05 21.35
C HIS A 51 2.24 -11.75 22.02
N VAL A 52 3.33 -11.86 21.27
CA VAL A 52 4.68 -11.52 21.75
C VAL A 52 4.78 -10.03 22.07
N TYR A 53 4.26 -9.16 21.21
CA TYR A 53 4.30 -7.70 21.40
C TYR A 53 3.58 -7.26 22.67
N PHE A 54 2.33 -7.70 22.90
CA PHE A 54 1.60 -7.37 24.12
C PHE A 54 2.26 -7.92 25.38
N SER A 55 2.80 -9.14 25.28
CA SER A 55 3.49 -9.76 26.42
C SER A 55 4.76 -9.01 26.81
N LYS A 56 5.50 -8.45 25.85
CA LYS A 56 6.76 -7.74 26.10
C LYS A 56 6.56 -6.28 26.48
N GLU A 57 5.67 -5.59 25.77
CA GLU A 57 5.50 -4.14 25.93
C GLU A 57 4.45 -3.78 26.98
N SER A 58 3.81 -4.77 27.64
CA SER A 58 2.64 -4.57 28.51
C SER A 58 1.55 -3.71 27.83
N ALA A 59 1.53 -3.74 26.49
CA ALA A 59 0.60 -2.96 25.69
C ALA A 59 -0.76 -3.66 25.68
N THR A 60 -1.83 -2.88 25.63
CA THR A 60 -3.21 -3.37 25.56
C THR A 60 -3.93 -2.66 24.41
N GLY A 61 -4.66 -3.43 23.59
CA GLY A 61 -5.38 -2.93 22.41
C GLY A 61 -4.81 -3.47 21.10
N GLY A 62 -5.68 -4.05 20.25
CA GLY A 62 -5.30 -4.77 19.03
C GLY A 62 -4.64 -3.91 17.95
N GLN A 63 -3.75 -4.52 17.14
CA GLN A 63 -3.09 -3.93 15.97
C GLN A 63 -4.06 -3.64 14.79
N GLY A 64 -5.34 -3.99 14.92
CA GLY A 64 -6.31 -3.98 13.83
C GLY A 64 -6.77 -2.58 13.38
N ILE A 65 -6.00 -1.93 12.51
CA ILE A 65 -6.58 -1.01 11.52
C ILE A 65 -7.15 -1.87 10.40
N GLY A 66 -8.48 -1.96 10.32
CA GLY A 66 -9.22 -2.88 9.46
C GLY A 66 -8.56 -3.12 8.09
N GLY A 67 -8.16 -4.37 7.86
CA GLY A 67 -7.68 -4.83 6.56
C GLY A 67 -8.73 -4.56 5.48
N GLY A 68 -8.29 -4.42 4.22
CA GLY A 68 -9.12 -4.05 3.06
C GLY A 68 -10.18 -5.06 2.62
N GLY A 69 -10.89 -5.71 3.55
CA GLY A 69 -12.15 -6.42 3.35
C GLY A 69 -13.37 -5.51 3.51
N CYS A 70 -14.57 -6.08 3.51
CA CYS A 70 -15.88 -5.38 3.52
C CYS A 70 -16.18 -4.48 4.76
N GLY A 71 -15.17 -4.17 5.58
CA GLY A 71 -15.32 -3.28 6.72
C GLY A 71 -15.98 -3.91 7.95
N CYS A 72 -16.22 -5.22 7.95
CA CYS A 72 -16.63 -5.95 9.15
C CYS A 72 -15.38 -6.36 9.94
N ASN A 73 -15.03 -5.59 10.97
CA ASN A 73 -14.44 -6.15 12.18
C ASN A 73 -15.54 -6.93 12.93
#